data_AF-A0A7K0KI95-F1
#
_entry.id   AF-A0A7K0KI95-F1
#
_cell.length_a   1.000
_cell.length_b   1.000
_cell.length_c   1.000
_cell.angle_alpha   90.00
_cell.angle_beta   90.00
_cell.angle_gamma   90.00
#
_symmetry.space_group_name_H-M   'P 1'
#
loop_
_entity.id
_entity.type
_entity.pdbx_description
1 polymer ?
#
loop_
_entity_poly.entity_id
_entity_poly.type
_entity_poly.pdbx_seq_one_letter_code
_entity_poly.pdbx_strand_id
1 'polypeptide(L)'
;MKEDIIAANISGLRSDIQSLAKQIAAWSRSFAQQATPAPQTQIDEKQLAAAIADLIHTDIKSRLQNDKEFVNTVVSAYDRVAKQYSEDINTTHNCLKQNNSYLQLTEKRYKELAATVAAVKRHADPPSIPQTMEAIPRFLFITYPWYWVRRIYHSSHFRQYLLLCMSFILMLSVFMTMLVAYDNVRMRRVGNASYYNSNR
;
A
#
# COMPACT_ATOMS: atom_id res chain seq x y z
N MET A 1 -2.52 40.27 -9.27
CA MET A 1 -1.82 39.91 -8.01
C MET A 1 -0.33 39.62 -8.18
N LYS A 2 0.11 38.70 -9.07
CA LYS A 2 1.57 38.52 -9.33
C LYS A 2 2.20 39.69 -10.10
N GLU A 3 1.47 40.29 -11.03
CA GLU A 3 1.95 41.43 -11.83
C GLU A 3 2.07 42.73 -11.01
N ASP A 4 1.17 42.94 -10.04
CA ASP A 4 1.20 44.10 -9.14
C ASP A 4 2.43 44.10 -8.21
N ILE A 5 2.86 42.91 -7.78
CA ILE A 5 4.06 42.73 -6.94
C ILE A 5 5.33 43.01 -7.75
N ILE A 6 5.37 42.61 -9.02
CA ILE A 6 6.50 42.87 -9.92
C ILE A 6 6.60 44.37 -10.23
N ALA A 7 5.47 45.04 -10.48
CA ALA A 7 5.44 46.47 -10.72
C ALA A 7 5.87 47.30 -9.49
N ALA A 8 5.46 46.89 -8.29
CA ALA A 8 5.88 47.51 -7.03
C ALA A 8 7.38 47.34 -6.75
N ASN A 9 7.96 46.19 -7.06
CA ASN A 9 9.40 45.98 -6.91
C ASN A 9 10.23 46.80 -7.90
N ILE A 10 9.78 46.93 -9.15
CA ILE A 10 10.46 47.74 -10.18
C ILE A 10 10.42 49.23 -9.81
N SER A 11 9.31 49.73 -9.27
CA SER A 11 9.19 51.13 -8.85
C SER A 11 10.05 51.43 -7.61
N GLY A 12 10.12 50.49 -6.66
CA GLY A 12 11.03 50.56 -5.51
C GLY A 12 12.49 50.67 -5.94
N LEU A 13 12.94 49.77 -6.83
CA LEU A 13 14.31 49.77 -7.36
C LEU A 13 14.67 51.11 -8.04
N ARG A 14 13.73 51.69 -8.79
CA ARG A 14 13.92 52.96 -9.48
C ARG A 14 14.10 54.13 -8.51
N SER A 15 13.34 54.14 -7.42
CA SER A 15 13.46 55.13 -6.35
C SER A 15 14.82 55.05 -5.68
N ASP A 16 15.28 53.83 -5.38
CA ASP A 16 16.56 53.61 -4.71
C ASP A 16 17.74 54.07 -5.58
N ILE A 17 17.71 53.77 -6.88
CA ILE A 17 18.72 54.23 -7.86
C ILE A 17 18.77 55.77 -7.92
N GLN A 18 17.62 56.43 -7.90
CA GLN A 18 17.57 57.90 -7.90
C GLN A 18 18.10 58.51 -6.60
N SER A 19 17.87 57.84 -5.47
CA SER A 19 18.40 58.27 -4.17
C SER A 19 19.93 58.13 -4.12
N LEU A 20 20.48 57.03 -4.64
CA LEU A 20 21.91 56.78 -4.77
C LEU A 20 22.58 57.82 -5.67
N ALA A 21 21.99 58.13 -6.83
CA ALA A 21 22.50 59.15 -7.74
C ALA A 21 22.59 60.53 -7.08
N LYS A 22 21.61 60.89 -6.25
CA LYS A 22 21.63 62.15 -5.48
C LYS A 22 22.71 62.16 -4.41
N GLN A 23 22.91 61.04 -3.70
CA GLN A 23 23.97 60.92 -2.69
C GLN A 23 25.36 61.02 -3.30
N ILE A 24 25.60 60.37 -4.44
CA ILE A 24 26.86 60.45 -5.18
C ILE A 24 27.13 61.89 -5.63
N ALA A 25 26.12 62.59 -6.15
CA ALA A 25 26.24 63.98 -6.57
C ALA A 25 26.41 64.97 -5.41
N ALA A 26 25.94 64.63 -4.20
CA ALA A 26 26.19 65.42 -3.00
C ALA A 26 27.62 65.21 -2.50
N TRP A 27 28.08 63.96 -2.48
CA TRP A 27 29.43 63.57 -2.08
C TRP A 27 30.52 64.14 -3.02
N SER A 28 30.26 64.16 -4.33
CA SER A 28 31.17 64.78 -5.30
C SER A 28 31.30 66.30 -5.11
N ARG A 29 30.21 66.98 -4.72
CA ARG A 29 30.22 68.43 -4.44
C ARG A 29 30.94 68.75 -3.14
N SER A 30 30.79 67.93 -2.09
CA SER A 30 31.55 68.14 -0.85
C SER A 30 33.06 67.94 -1.05
N PHE A 31 33.45 66.98 -1.90
CA PHE A 31 34.86 66.79 -2.28
C PHE A 31 35.41 67.99 -3.06
N ALA A 32 34.64 68.55 -4.00
CA ALA A 32 35.04 69.73 -4.76
C ALA A 32 35.15 71.00 -3.89
N GLN A 33 34.35 71.11 -2.83
CA GLN A 33 34.39 72.24 -1.89
C GLN A 33 35.53 72.15 -0.86
N GLN A 34 36.07 70.95 -0.61
CA GLN A 34 37.27 70.73 0.21
C GLN A 34 38.58 70.95 -0.55
N ALA A 35 38.53 71.14 -1.87
CA ALA A 35 39.68 71.49 -2.69
C ALA A 35 39.89 73.02 -2.73
N THR A 36 40.36 73.61 -1.62
CA THR A 36 41.05 74.92 -1.67
C THR A 36 42.48 74.73 -2.19
N PRO A 37 43.05 75.70 -2.93
CA PRO A 37 44.35 75.54 -3.56
C PRO A 37 45.45 75.57 -2.50
N ALA A 38 46.12 74.45 -2.28
CA ALA A 38 47.27 74.33 -1.39
C ALA A 38 48.53 73.96 -2.20
N PRO A 39 49.73 74.30 -1.70
CA PRO A 39 50.92 74.57 -2.51
C PRO A 39 51.45 73.32 -3.22
N GLN A 40 52.00 73.54 -4.42
CA GLN A 40 52.73 72.55 -5.23
C GLN A 40 53.90 71.97 -4.42
N THR A 41 53.63 70.89 -3.68
CA THR A 41 54.64 69.93 -3.28
C THR A 41 54.80 68.98 -4.44
N GLN A 42 56.02 68.85 -4.93
CA GLN A 42 56.38 67.95 -6.02
C GLN A 42 56.22 66.52 -5.51
N ILE A 43 55.01 65.96 -5.64
CA ILE A 43 54.72 64.56 -5.36
C ILE A 43 55.42 63.77 -6.46
N ASP A 44 56.29 62.82 -6.08
CA ASP A 44 56.87 61.87 -7.02
C ASP A 44 55.74 61.00 -7.58
N GLU A 45 55.18 61.42 -8.72
CA GLU A 45 54.05 60.79 -9.40
C GLU A 45 54.28 59.28 -9.60
N LYS A 46 55.54 58.86 -9.71
CA LYS A 46 55.92 57.46 -9.87
C LYS A 46 55.68 56.63 -8.61
N GLN A 47 55.98 57.18 -7.42
CA GLN A 47 55.68 56.53 -6.15
C GLN A 47 54.18 56.54 -5.84
N LEU A 48 53.50 57.64 -6.17
CA LEU A 48 52.04 57.72 -6.02
C LEU A 48 51.32 56.70 -6.93
N ALA A 49 51.74 56.59 -8.19
CA ALA A 49 51.19 55.62 -9.13
C ALA A 49 51.44 54.17 -8.68
N ALA A 50 52.61 53.86 -8.12
CA ALA A 50 52.92 52.55 -7.58
C ALA A 50 52.06 52.20 -6.36
N ALA A 51 51.86 53.15 -5.44
CA ALA A 51 51.01 52.97 -4.27
C ALA A 51 49.54 52.77 -4.65
N ILE A 52 49.04 53.52 -5.62
CA ILE A 52 47.67 53.37 -6.14
C ILE A 52 47.51 52.00 -6.81
N ALA A 53 48.48 51.56 -7.62
CA ALA A 53 48.44 50.25 -8.28
C ALA A 53 48.43 49.09 -7.28
N ASP A 54 49.23 49.16 -6.21
CA ASP A 54 49.29 48.13 -5.16
C ASP A 54 47.98 48.08 -4.33
N LEU A 55 47.40 49.25 -4.04
CA LEU A 55 46.11 49.36 -3.36
C LEU A 55 44.99 48.74 -4.20
N ILE A 56 44.94 49.06 -5.50
CA ILE A 56 43.96 48.50 -6.45
C ILE A 56 44.16 46.99 -6.58
N HIS A 57 45.41 46.52 -6.72
CA HIS A 57 45.70 45.10 -6.85
C HIS A 57 45.25 44.32 -5.61
N THR A 58 45.51 44.86 -4.43
CA THR A 58 45.12 44.25 -3.15
C THR A 58 43.60 44.23 -2.96
N ASP A 59 42.88 45.31 -3.32
CA ASP A 59 41.41 45.36 -3.26
C ASP A 59 40.77 44.37 -4.24
N ILE A 60 41.26 44.31 -5.49
CA ILE A 60 40.76 43.35 -6.48
C ILE A 60 41.00 41.91 -6.03
N LYS A 61 42.18 41.63 -5.47
CA LYS A 61 42.52 40.28 -4.97
C LYS A 61 41.63 39.88 -3.79
N SER A 62 41.34 40.78 -2.85
CA SER A 62 40.49 40.49 -1.71
C SER A 62 39.04 40.23 -2.15
N ARG A 63 38.50 41.05 -3.06
CA ARG A 63 37.17 40.85 -3.66
C ARG A 63 37.06 39.53 -4.39
N LEU A 64 38.07 39.16 -5.19
CA LEU A 64 38.08 37.89 -5.92
C LEU A 64 38.06 36.67 -4.98
N GLN A 65 38.75 36.75 -3.83
CA GLN A 65 38.71 35.68 -2.83
C GLN A 65 37.33 35.58 -2.16
N ASN A 66 36.74 36.73 -1.80
CA ASN A 66 35.39 36.76 -1.22
C ASN A 66 34.35 36.18 -2.20
N ASP A 67 34.43 36.54 -3.49
CA ASP A 67 33.54 36.01 -4.53
C ASP A 67 33.73 34.51 -4.70
N LYS A 68 34.97 34.01 -4.68
CA LYS A 68 35.26 32.58 -4.74
C LYS A 68 34.67 31.83 -3.55
N GLU A 69 34.78 32.38 -2.35
CA GLU A 69 34.22 31.79 -1.13
C GLU A 69 32.70 31.78 -1.15
N PHE A 70 32.08 32.88 -1.61
CA PHE A 70 30.65 32.98 -1.81
C PHE A 70 30.15 31.93 -2.81
N VAL A 71 30.78 31.82 -3.98
CA VAL A 71 30.41 30.83 -5.02
C VAL A 71 30.54 29.41 -4.47
N ASN A 72 31.63 29.08 -3.78
CA ASN A 72 31.79 27.76 -3.16
C ASN A 72 30.69 27.46 -2.15
N THR A 73 30.28 28.44 -1.35
CA THR A 73 29.18 28.29 -0.40
C THR A 73 27.87 27.98 -1.11
N VAL A 74 27.54 28.74 -2.17
CA VAL A 74 26.33 28.53 -2.97
C VAL A 74 26.34 27.16 -3.66
N VAL A 75 27.45 26.78 -4.30
CA VAL A 75 27.60 25.48 -4.96
C VAL A 75 27.46 24.34 -3.96
N SER A 76 28.09 24.44 -2.79
CA SER A 76 27.99 23.40 -1.76
C SER A 76 26.58 23.30 -1.17
N ALA A 77 25.85 24.41 -1.04
CA ALA A 77 24.44 24.40 -0.64
C ALA A 77 23.57 23.74 -1.72
N TYR A 78 23.82 24.03 -2.99
CA TYR A 78 23.13 23.41 -4.12
C TYR A 78 23.37 21.90 -4.18
N ASP A 79 24.61 21.45 -4.01
CA ASP A 79 24.97 20.03 -3.96
C ASP A 79 24.26 19.29 -2.82
N ARG A 80 24.13 19.91 -1.65
CA ARG A 80 23.37 19.33 -0.52
C ARG A 80 21.90 19.14 -0.89
N VAL A 81 21.28 20.17 -1.48
CA VAL A 81 19.89 20.12 -1.91
C VAL A 81 19.70 19.06 -2.99
N ALA A 82 20.58 19.00 -3.99
CA ALA A 82 20.52 18.00 -5.06
C ALA A 82 20.65 16.57 -4.52
N LYS A 83 21.58 16.32 -3.58
CA LYS A 83 21.71 15.01 -2.92
C LYS A 83 20.46 14.65 -2.13
N GLN A 84 19.95 15.57 -1.32
CA GLN A 84 18.74 15.34 -0.54
C GLN A 84 17.53 15.01 -1.43
N TYR A 85 17.32 15.76 -2.51
CA TYR A 85 16.29 15.45 -3.49
C TYR A 85 16.45 14.06 -4.11
N SER A 86 17.68 13.66 -4.43
CA SER A 86 17.93 12.33 -5.00
C SER A 86 17.62 11.20 -4.02
N GLU A 87 17.94 11.38 -2.73
CA GLU A 87 17.63 10.44 -1.66
C GLU A 87 16.12 10.35 -1.41
N ASP A 88 15.42 11.48 -1.38
CA ASP A 88 13.96 11.54 -1.22
C ASP A 88 13.23 10.86 -2.38
N ILE A 89 13.67 11.08 -3.62
CA ILE A 89 13.13 10.40 -4.82
C ILE A 89 13.31 8.88 -4.70
N ASN A 90 14.51 8.42 -4.33
CA ASN A 90 14.80 6.99 -4.17
C ASN A 90 13.96 6.37 -3.05
N THR A 91 13.81 7.06 -1.93
CA THR A 91 13.01 6.62 -0.78
C THR A 91 11.53 6.53 -1.15
N THR A 92 11.02 7.54 -1.86
CA THR A 92 9.64 7.57 -2.37
C THR A 92 9.38 6.44 -3.35
N HIS A 93 10.32 6.18 -4.26
CA HIS A 93 10.23 5.07 -5.21
C HIS A 93 10.17 3.71 -4.51
N ASN A 94 11.02 3.49 -3.51
CA ASN A 94 11.03 2.26 -2.73
C ASN A 94 9.72 2.06 -1.95
N CYS A 95 9.22 3.11 -1.31
CA CYS A 95 7.93 3.09 -0.62
C CYS A 95 6.78 2.77 -1.58
N LEU A 96 6.74 3.40 -2.75
CA LEU A 96 5.73 3.12 -3.78
C LEU A 96 5.79 1.65 -4.25
N LYS A 97 6.99 1.13 -4.50
CA LYS A 97 7.20 -0.26 -4.90
C LYS A 97 6.69 -1.23 -3.84
N GLN A 98 6.98 -0.96 -2.57
CA GLN A 98 6.52 -1.77 -1.45
C GLN A 98 4.98 -1.72 -1.31
N ASN A 99 4.38 -0.53 -1.39
CA ASN A 99 2.93 -0.37 -1.34
C ASN A 99 2.21 -1.13 -2.47
N ASN A 100 2.75 -1.09 -3.69
CA ASN A 100 2.20 -1.85 -4.81
C ASN A 100 2.23 -3.37 -4.53
N SER A 101 3.30 -3.88 -3.90
CA SER A 101 3.37 -5.29 -3.51
C SER A 101 2.29 -5.67 -2.48
N TYR A 102 2.03 -4.81 -1.49
CA TYR A 102 0.96 -5.03 -0.52
C TYR A 102 -0.42 -5.01 -1.18
N LEU A 103 -0.65 -4.10 -2.13
CA LEU A 103 -1.91 -4.00 -2.87
C LEU A 103 -2.19 -5.25 -3.71
N GLN A 104 -1.17 -5.81 -4.38
CA GLN A 104 -1.32 -7.07 -5.09
C GLN A 104 -1.63 -8.25 -4.15
N LEU A 105 -1.00 -8.28 -2.97
CA LEU A 105 -1.27 -9.31 -1.97
C LEU A 105 -2.69 -9.20 -1.43
N THR A 106 -3.17 -8.00 -1.14
CA THR A 106 -4.54 -7.80 -0.67
C THR A 106 -5.55 -8.16 -1.75
N GLU A 107 -5.34 -7.76 -3.01
CA GLU A 107 -6.19 -8.18 -4.14
C GLU A 107 -6.26 -9.70 -4.28
N LYS A 108 -5.12 -10.39 -4.15
CA LYS A 108 -5.06 -11.85 -4.18
C LYS A 108 -5.89 -12.46 -3.05
N ARG A 109 -5.71 -11.97 -1.82
CA ARG A 109 -6.49 -12.43 -0.64
C ARG A 109 -7.99 -12.15 -0.79
N TYR A 110 -8.37 -11.01 -1.36
CA TYR A 110 -9.78 -10.70 -1.64
C TYR A 110 -10.38 -11.62 -2.69
N LYS A 111 -9.64 -11.97 -3.75
CA LYS A 111 -10.08 -12.96 -4.75
C LYS A 111 -10.25 -14.35 -4.14
N GLU A 112 -9.31 -14.78 -3.30
CA GLU A 112 -9.41 -16.05 -2.56
C GLU A 112 -10.63 -16.04 -1.61
N LEU A 113 -10.83 -14.96 -0.86
CA LEU A 113 -11.99 -14.79 0.01
C LEU A 113 -13.31 -14.79 -0.78
N ALA A 114 -13.38 -14.10 -1.91
CA ALA A 114 -14.56 -14.10 -2.76
C ALA A 114 -14.87 -15.51 -3.29
N ALA A 115 -13.84 -16.28 -3.66
CA ALA A 115 -14.00 -17.66 -4.09
C ALA A 115 -14.49 -18.58 -2.95
N THR A 116 -13.96 -18.42 -1.74
CA THR A 116 -14.42 -19.22 -0.57
C THR A 116 -15.84 -18.84 -0.18
N VAL A 117 -16.19 -17.55 -0.16
CA VAL A 117 -17.57 -17.10 0.09
C VAL A 117 -18.52 -17.62 -0.99
N ALA A 118 -18.13 -17.60 -2.27
CA ALA A 118 -18.93 -18.19 -3.34
C ALA A 118 -19.11 -19.70 -3.18
N ALA A 119 -18.07 -20.42 -2.74
CA ALA A 119 -18.16 -21.86 -2.44
C ALA A 119 -19.08 -22.13 -1.24
N VAL A 120 -18.97 -21.35 -0.16
CA VAL A 120 -19.87 -21.43 1.00
C VAL A 120 -21.31 -21.11 0.60
N LYS A 121 -21.54 -20.10 -0.24
CA LYS A 121 -22.87 -19.74 -0.73
C LYS A 121 -23.50 -20.83 -1.61
N ARG A 122 -22.67 -21.58 -2.36
CA ARG A 122 -23.14 -22.80 -3.07
C ARG A 122 -23.60 -23.87 -2.08
N HIS A 123 -23.04 -23.90 -0.87
CA HIS A 123 -23.52 -24.75 0.23
C HIS A 123 -24.68 -24.08 0.96
N ALA A 124 -25.84 -24.04 0.30
CA ALA A 124 -27.17 -23.72 0.83
C ALA A 124 -27.19 -22.84 2.09
N ASP A 125 -27.50 -21.55 1.91
CA ASP A 125 -27.74 -20.63 3.03
C ASP A 125 -28.73 -21.24 4.03
N PRO A 126 -28.48 -21.12 5.35
CA PRO A 126 -29.40 -21.63 6.36
C PRO A 126 -30.79 -21.00 6.16
N PRO A 127 -31.87 -21.78 6.34
CA PRO A 127 -33.22 -21.27 6.14
C PRO A 127 -33.48 -20.13 7.14
N SER A 128 -33.98 -19.00 6.65
CA SER A 128 -34.29 -17.83 7.47
C SER A 128 -35.27 -18.18 8.58
N ILE A 129 -34.96 -17.78 9.81
CA ILE A 129 -35.82 -17.99 10.97
C ILE A 129 -37.17 -17.31 10.70
N PRO A 130 -38.31 -18.01 10.85
CA PRO A 130 -39.62 -17.44 10.61
C PRO A 130 -39.91 -16.31 11.61
N GLN A 131 -40.47 -15.21 11.13
CA GLN A 131 -40.84 -14.06 11.95
C GLN A 131 -42.16 -14.24 12.71
N THR A 132 -42.96 -15.25 12.36
CA THR A 132 -44.28 -15.53 12.95
C THR A 132 -44.24 -16.74 13.87
N MET A 133 -44.89 -16.64 15.04
CA MET A 133 -44.89 -17.71 16.04
C MET A 133 -45.57 -19.01 15.55
N GLU A 134 -46.56 -18.89 14.66
CA GLU A 134 -47.28 -20.02 14.08
C GLU A 134 -46.41 -20.87 13.13
N ALA A 135 -45.38 -20.27 12.52
CA ALA A 135 -44.49 -20.95 11.60
C ALA A 135 -43.28 -21.62 12.29
N ILE A 136 -43.06 -21.34 13.57
CA ILE A 136 -41.97 -21.91 14.39
C ILE A 136 -42.02 -23.45 14.46
N PRO A 137 -43.15 -24.10 14.81
CA PRO A 137 -43.18 -25.57 14.88
C PRO A 137 -42.90 -26.21 13.52
N ARG A 138 -43.47 -25.68 12.44
CA ARG A 138 -43.20 -26.16 11.07
C ARG A 138 -41.73 -25.98 10.67
N PHE A 139 -41.10 -24.90 11.10
CA PHE A 139 -39.68 -24.66 10.85
C PHE A 139 -38.80 -25.66 11.61
N LEU A 140 -39.06 -25.87 12.91
CA LEU A 140 -38.29 -26.78 13.76
C LEU A 140 -38.40 -28.25 13.37
N PHE A 141 -39.59 -28.71 12.98
CA PHE A 141 -39.81 -30.14 12.71
C PHE A 141 -39.65 -30.54 11.25
N ILE A 142 -39.80 -29.61 10.29
CA ILE A 142 -39.74 -29.94 8.86
C ILE A 142 -38.59 -29.20 8.19
N THR A 143 -38.59 -27.86 8.26
CA THR A 143 -37.67 -27.05 7.44
C THR A 143 -36.21 -27.20 7.89
N TYR A 144 -36.00 -27.20 9.21
CA TYR A 144 -34.68 -27.28 9.81
C TYR A 144 -34.06 -28.68 9.67
N PRO A 145 -34.76 -29.78 10.01
CA PRO A 145 -34.21 -31.13 9.80
C PRO A 145 -33.96 -31.43 8.32
N TRP A 146 -34.86 -31.00 7.44
CA TRP A 146 -34.70 -31.19 5.99
C TRP A 146 -33.49 -30.45 5.41
N TYR A 147 -33.20 -29.24 5.90
CA TYR A 147 -31.98 -28.51 5.55
C TYR A 147 -30.72 -29.32 5.90
N TRP A 148 -30.67 -29.90 7.11
CA TRP A 148 -29.56 -30.73 7.54
C TRP A 148 -29.44 -32.01 6.70
N VAL A 149 -30.55 -32.69 6.41
CA VAL A 149 -30.54 -33.88 5.53
C VAL A 149 -29.96 -33.55 4.16
N ARG A 150 -30.40 -32.44 3.54
CA ARG A 150 -29.89 -31.99 2.23
C ARG A 150 -28.40 -31.64 2.29
N ARG A 151 -27.98 -30.96 3.36
CA ARG A 151 -26.57 -30.56 3.59
C ARG A 151 -25.67 -31.78 3.79
N ILE A 152 -26.13 -32.78 4.54
CA ILE A 152 -25.42 -34.02 4.81
C ILE A 152 -25.32 -34.87 3.53
N TYR A 153 -26.38 -34.92 2.71
CA TYR A 153 -26.39 -35.69 1.45
C TYR A 153 -25.42 -35.14 0.39
N HIS A 154 -25.11 -33.84 0.42
CA HIS A 154 -24.09 -33.23 -0.43
C HIS A 154 -22.65 -33.66 -0.03
N SER A 155 -22.45 -34.17 1.19
CA SER A 155 -21.14 -34.64 1.63
C SER A 155 -20.78 -35.98 0.98
N SER A 156 -19.69 -36.00 0.23
CA SER A 156 -19.16 -37.23 -0.40
C SER A 156 -18.92 -38.35 0.61
N HIS A 157 -18.39 -38.02 1.79
CA HIS A 157 -18.08 -38.97 2.85
C HIS A 157 -19.35 -39.65 3.39
N PHE A 158 -20.44 -38.88 3.56
CA PHE A 158 -21.70 -39.43 4.04
C PHE A 158 -22.34 -40.37 3.03
N ARG A 159 -22.26 -40.03 1.73
CA ARG A 159 -22.75 -40.90 0.66
C ARG A 159 -22.01 -42.25 0.62
N GLN A 160 -20.69 -42.23 0.81
CA GLN A 160 -19.87 -43.45 0.90
C GLN A 160 -20.25 -44.28 2.12
N TYR A 161 -20.44 -43.64 3.28
CA TYR A 161 -20.90 -44.31 4.50
C TYR A 161 -22.29 -44.96 4.32
N LEU A 162 -23.23 -44.24 3.70
CA LEU A 162 -24.57 -44.79 3.39
C LEU A 162 -24.49 -46.04 2.50
N LEU A 163 -23.65 -46.01 1.47
CA LEU A 163 -23.46 -47.17 0.59
C LEU A 163 -22.88 -48.37 1.35
N LEU A 164 -21.95 -48.13 2.27
CA LEU A 164 -21.38 -49.16 3.14
C LEU A 164 -22.44 -49.76 4.09
N CYS A 165 -23.30 -48.92 4.69
CA CYS A 165 -24.40 -49.42 5.51
C CYS A 165 -25.37 -50.28 4.69
N MET A 166 -25.74 -49.83 3.49
CA MET A 166 -26.65 -50.56 2.62
C MET A 166 -26.06 -51.91 2.18
N SER A 167 -24.75 -51.97 1.89
CA SER A 167 -24.09 -53.23 1.53
C SER A 167 -24.03 -54.21 2.72
N PHE A 168 -23.81 -53.70 3.94
CA PHE A 168 -23.87 -54.53 5.15
C PHE A 168 -25.26 -55.09 5.41
N ILE A 169 -26.30 -54.26 5.29
CA ILE A 169 -27.70 -54.70 5.46
C ILE A 169 -28.05 -55.77 4.41
N LEU A 170 -27.61 -55.58 3.16
CA LEU A 170 -27.80 -56.56 2.09
C LEU A 170 -27.08 -57.88 2.41
N MET A 171 -25.84 -57.85 2.88
CA MET A 171 -25.13 -59.08 3.29
C MET A 171 -25.84 -59.81 4.42
N LEU A 172 -26.28 -59.07 5.44
CA LEU A 172 -27.03 -59.64 6.56
C LEU A 172 -28.35 -60.25 6.11
N SER A 173 -29.09 -59.61 5.19
CA SER A 173 -30.36 -60.14 4.70
C SER A 173 -30.18 -61.43 3.89
N VAL A 174 -29.18 -61.49 3.02
CA VAL A 174 -28.83 -62.71 2.25
C VAL A 174 -28.39 -63.83 3.19
N PHE A 175 -27.53 -63.53 4.17
CA PHE A 175 -27.08 -64.51 5.17
C PHE A 175 -28.25 -65.08 5.97
N MET A 176 -29.15 -64.23 6.47
CA MET A 176 -30.35 -64.66 7.18
C MET A 176 -31.25 -65.53 6.28
N THR A 177 -31.40 -65.15 5.02
CA THR A 177 -32.19 -65.94 4.05
C THR A 177 -31.61 -67.33 3.82
N MET A 178 -30.27 -67.45 3.78
CA MET A 178 -29.59 -68.74 3.68
C MET A 178 -29.83 -69.63 4.92
N LEU A 179 -29.77 -69.06 6.12
CA LEU A 179 -30.06 -69.81 7.35
C LEU A 179 -31.50 -70.34 7.37
N VAL A 180 -32.46 -69.49 7.02
CA VAL A 180 -33.88 -69.89 6.93
C VAL A 180 -34.08 -70.99 5.90
N ALA A 181 -33.45 -70.88 4.72
CA ALA A 181 -33.53 -71.91 3.68
C ALA A 181 -32.91 -73.23 4.15
N TYR A 182 -31.77 -73.19 4.85
CA TYR A 182 -31.11 -74.36 5.39
C TYR A 182 -31.96 -75.08 6.45
N ASP A 183 -32.52 -74.33 7.39
CA ASP A 183 -33.40 -74.87 8.43
C ASP A 183 -34.66 -75.50 7.82
N ASN A 184 -35.23 -74.88 6.79
CA ASN A 184 -36.38 -75.43 6.07
C ASN A 184 -36.06 -76.78 5.40
N VAL A 185 -34.88 -76.92 4.78
CA VAL A 185 -34.45 -78.21 4.18
C VAL A 185 -34.21 -79.26 5.27
N ARG A 186 -33.57 -78.87 6.38
CA ARG A 186 -33.31 -79.77 7.51
C ARG A 186 -34.60 -80.27 8.15
N MET A 187 -35.58 -79.39 8.37
CA MET A 187 -36.89 -79.76 8.90
C MET A 187 -37.65 -80.71 7.97
N ARG A 188 -37.59 -80.50 6.65
CA ARG A 188 -38.16 -81.46 5.67
C ARG A 188 -37.52 -82.84 5.76
N ARG A 189 -36.20 -82.92 5.92
CA ARG A 189 -35.49 -84.21 6.06
C ARG A 189 -35.87 -84.93 7.35
N VAL A 190 -35.94 -84.23 8.47
CA VAL A 190 -36.34 -84.79 9.77
C VAL A 190 -37.81 -85.23 9.75
N GLY A 191 -38.71 -84.39 9.22
CA GLY A 191 -40.13 -84.73 9.09
C GLY A 191 -40.37 -85.96 8.22
N ASN A 192 -39.68 -86.06 7.08
CA ASN A 192 -39.75 -87.24 6.23
C ASN A 192 -39.20 -88.49 6.94
N ALA A 193 -38.08 -88.39 7.67
CA ALA A 193 -37.52 -89.50 8.43
C ALA A 193 -38.47 -89.99 9.55
N SER A 194 -39.12 -89.07 10.27
CA SER A 194 -40.16 -89.42 11.27
C SER A 194 -41.38 -90.06 10.63
N TYR A 195 -41.82 -89.61 9.45
CA TYR A 195 -42.95 -90.20 8.74
C TYR A 195 -42.69 -91.66 8.34
N TYR A 196 -41.49 -91.96 7.81
CA TYR A 196 -41.11 -93.35 7.48
C TYR A 196 -40.96 -94.25 8.72
N ASN A 197 -40.54 -93.70 9.86
CA ASN A 197 -40.38 -94.49 11.10
C ASN A 197 -41.71 -94.72 11.84
N SER A 198 -42.73 -93.90 11.60
CA SER A 198 -44.08 -94.05 12.16
C SER A 198 -44.97 -95.04 11.40
N ASN A 199 -44.63 -95.35 10.14
CA ASN A 199 -45.40 -96.22 9.25
C ASN A 199 -44.80 -97.63 9.12
N ARG A 200 -43.91 -98.01 10.05
CA ARG A 200 -43.30 -99.34 10.16
C ARG A 200 -43.70 -99.95 11.49
#